data_AF-A0A946YQ25-F1
#
_entry.id   AF-A0A946YQ25-F1
#
_cell.length_a   1.000
_cell.length_b   1.000
_cell.length_c   1.000
_cell.angle_alpha   90.00
_cell.angle_beta   90.00
_cell.angle_gamma   90.00
#
_symmetry.space_group_name_H-M   'P 1'
#
loop_
_entity.id
_entity.type
_entity.pdbx_description
1 polymer ?
#
loop_
_entity_poly.entity_id
_entity_poly.type
_entity_poly.pdbx_seq_one_letter_code
_entity_poly.pdbx_strand_id
1 'polypeptide(L)'
;MNDPTTNLPDEVAAIGRCGHVVFKDESLPAEFRERFEAGRIPVTAIRHVRQWGLQVDDEFELPGHERTRIPDEELWEVSICARDGSTYEVNAGLLRPASE
;
A
#
# COMPACT_ATOMS: atom_id res chain seq x y z
N MET A 1 16.17 11.24 18.84
CA MET A 1 16.02 11.33 17.37
C MET A 1 15.76 9.92 16.88
N ASN A 2 14.50 9.52 16.74
CA ASN A 2 14.15 8.23 16.16
C ASN A 2 14.14 8.42 14.65
N ASP A 3 15.17 7.91 14.01
CA ASP A 3 15.28 7.88 12.56
C ASP A 3 14.45 6.68 12.06
N PRO A 4 13.29 6.90 11.41
CA PRO A 4 12.41 5.80 10.99
C PRO A 4 13.04 4.91 9.89
N THR A 5 14.22 5.26 9.38
CA THR A 5 14.91 4.54 8.32
C THR A 5 15.53 3.21 8.78
N THR A 6 15.53 2.90 10.08
CA THR A 6 16.22 1.71 10.62
C THR A 6 15.35 0.42 10.61
N ASN A 7 14.07 0.50 10.23
CA ASN A 7 13.17 -0.67 10.27
C ASN A 7 12.45 -0.89 8.93
N LEU A 8 13.20 -0.85 7.83
CA LEU A 8 12.69 -1.24 6.52
C LEU A 8 12.47 -2.77 6.52
N PRO A 9 11.23 -3.26 6.34
CA PRO A 9 10.98 -4.70 6.26
C PRO A 9 11.72 -5.30 5.06
N ASP A 10 12.21 -6.53 5.19
CA ASP A 10 13.05 -7.17 4.16
C ASP A 10 12.33 -7.26 2.80
N GLU A 11 11.02 -7.51 2.82
CA GLU A 11 10.16 -7.51 1.62
C GLU A 11 10.17 -6.14 0.89
N VAL A 12 10.07 -5.04 1.64
CA VAL A 12 10.09 -3.68 1.09
C VAL A 12 11.49 -3.34 0.57
N ALA A 13 12.53 -3.77 1.28
CA ALA A 13 13.91 -3.63 0.82
C ALA A 13 14.16 -4.39 -0.48
N ALA A 14 13.60 -5.60 -0.64
CA ALA A 14 13.69 -6.39 -1.86
C ALA A 14 12.99 -5.69 -3.04
N ILE A 15 11.81 -5.09 -2.82
CA ILE A 15 11.12 -4.26 -3.82
C ILE A 15 12.01 -3.10 -4.27
N GLY A 16 12.60 -2.37 -3.32
CA GLY A 16 13.49 -1.26 -3.64
C GLY A 16 14.74 -1.66 -4.43
N ARG A 17 15.31 -2.85 -4.16
CA ARG A 17 16.47 -3.38 -4.89
C ARG A 17 16.12 -3.87 -6.30
N CYS A 18 14.95 -4.49 -6.48
CA CYS A 18 14.49 -4.98 -7.78
C CYS A 18 14.07 -3.84 -8.73
N GLY A 19 13.48 -2.77 -8.18
CA GLY A 19 12.94 -1.65 -8.95
C GLY A 19 11.68 -1.97 -9.76
N HIS A 20 11.22 -3.23 -9.71
CA HIS A 20 10.00 -3.70 -10.35
C HIS A 20 9.22 -4.62 -9.42
N VAL A 21 7.90 -4.62 -9.56
CA VAL A 21 6.99 -5.42 -8.75
C VAL A 21 5.94 -6.12 -9.59
N VAL A 22 5.29 -7.10 -8.98
CA VAL A 22 4.03 -7.67 -9.45
C VAL A 22 3.04 -7.70 -8.29
N PHE A 23 1.76 -7.73 -8.60
CA PHE A 23 0.73 -7.96 -7.59
C PHE A 23 0.91 -9.34 -6.97
N LYS A 24 0.81 -9.41 -5.64
CA LYS A 24 0.98 -10.64 -4.87
C LYS A 24 -0.15 -11.64 -5.14
N ASP A 25 -1.37 -11.11 -5.22
CA ASP A 25 -2.61 -11.85 -5.39
C ASP A 25 -3.68 -10.98 -6.06
N GLU A 26 -4.86 -11.56 -6.30
CA GLU A 26 -5.98 -10.92 -6.98
C GLU A 26 -6.82 -10.03 -6.05
N SER A 27 -6.27 -9.64 -4.90
CA SER A 27 -6.90 -8.73 -3.93
C SER A 27 -7.25 -7.37 -4.53
N LEU A 28 -6.58 -6.97 -5.62
CA LEU A 28 -6.89 -5.75 -6.36
C LEU A 28 -7.86 -6.02 -7.52
N PRO A 29 -8.80 -5.10 -7.81
CA PRO A 29 -9.75 -5.24 -8.90
C PRO A 29 -9.06 -5.52 -10.24
N ALA A 30 -9.65 -6.40 -11.06
CA ALA A 30 -9.09 -6.76 -12.37
C ALA A 30 -8.88 -5.51 -13.26
N GLU A 31 -9.88 -4.62 -13.31
CA GLU A 31 -9.80 -3.35 -14.04
C GLU A 31 -8.62 -2.46 -13.63
N PHE A 32 -8.18 -2.57 -12.38
CA PHE A 32 -7.02 -1.85 -11.89
C PHE A 32 -5.74 -2.53 -12.33
N ARG A 33 -5.66 -3.85 -12.16
CA ARG A 33 -4.49 -4.64 -12.57
C ARG A 33 -4.22 -4.57 -14.07
N GLU A 34 -5.26 -4.49 -14.90
CA GLU A 34 -5.15 -4.39 -16.36
C GLU A 34 -4.44 -3.12 -16.85
N ARG A 35 -4.41 -2.05 -16.04
CA ARG A 35 -3.68 -0.81 -16.35
C ARG A 35 -2.16 -1.00 -16.33
N PHE A 36 -1.67 -2.08 -15.73
CA PHE A 36 -0.25 -2.36 -15.52
C PHE A 36 0.23 -3.53 -16.37
N GLU A 37 1.53 -3.61 -16.63
CA GLU A 37 2.13 -4.77 -17.29
C GLU A 37 2.08 -6.00 -16.36
N ALA A 38 1.57 -7.13 -16.86
CA ALA A 38 1.20 -8.28 -16.05
C ALA A 38 2.37 -9.01 -15.34
N GLY A 39 3.62 -8.63 -15.63
CA GLY A 39 4.81 -9.25 -15.03
C GLY A 39 5.89 -8.29 -14.57
N ARG A 40 5.80 -7.00 -14.90
CA ARG A 40 6.88 -6.05 -14.59
C ARG A 40 6.34 -4.64 -14.43
N ILE A 41 5.99 -4.28 -13.20
CA ILE A 41 5.46 -2.96 -12.88
C ILE A 41 6.61 -2.11 -12.33
N PRO A 42 6.97 -0.98 -12.97
CA PRO A 42 8.06 -0.13 -12.50
C PRO A 42 7.70 0.57 -11.18
N VAL A 43 8.64 0.56 -10.24
CA VAL A 43 8.55 1.28 -8.96
C VAL A 43 9.19 2.66 -9.13
N THR A 44 8.48 3.71 -8.74
CA THR A 44 8.95 5.09 -8.83
C THR A 44 9.40 5.65 -7.48
N ALA A 45 8.77 5.23 -6.38
CA ALA A 45 9.13 5.64 -5.03
C ALA A 45 8.66 4.62 -4.00
N ILE A 46 9.30 4.64 -2.82
CA ILE A 46 8.87 3.90 -1.63
C ILE A 46 8.87 4.86 -0.47
N ARG A 47 7.80 4.89 0.32
CA ARG A 47 7.69 5.74 1.51
C ARG A 47 7.02 5.02 2.66
N HIS A 48 7.37 5.42 3.87
CA HIS A 48 6.68 5.01 5.08
C HIS A 48 5.57 6.02 5.38
N VAL A 49 4.36 5.54 5.62
CA VAL A 49 3.20 6.38 5.95
C VAL A 49 2.49 5.87 7.18
N ARG A 50 1.85 6.81 7.85
CA ARG A 50 0.97 6.57 8.97
C ARG A 50 -0.44 6.97 8.56
N GLN A 51 -1.34 6.00 8.49
CA GLN A 51 -2.74 6.22 8.19
C GLN A 51 -3.51 6.40 9.50
N TRP A 52 -4.05 7.61 9.69
CA TRP A 52 -4.80 7.95 10.89
C TRP A 52 -6.13 7.21 10.92
N GLY A 53 -6.37 6.51 12.03
CA GLY A 53 -7.65 5.87 12.31
C GLY A 53 -8.79 6.89 12.41
N LEU A 54 -9.97 6.51 11.92
CA LEU A 54 -11.19 7.30 12.04
C LEU A 54 -12.02 6.80 13.22
N GLN A 55 -12.45 7.73 14.07
CA GLN A 55 -13.49 7.49 15.06
C GLN A 55 -14.69 8.34 14.68
N VAL A 56 -15.79 7.70 14.29
CA VAL A 56 -17.06 8.37 14.02
C VAL A 56 -17.91 8.27 15.29
N ASP A 57 -18.38 9.42 15.76
CA ASP A 57 -19.49 9.48 16.72
C ASP A 57 -20.76 9.46 15.86
N ASP A 58 -21.50 8.36 15.86
CA ASP A 58 -22.81 8.32 15.23
C ASP A 58 -23.76 9.22 16.05
N GLU A 59 -23.81 10.51 15.71
CA GLU A 59 -24.58 11.57 16.40
C GLU A 59 -26.11 11.38 16.40
N PHE A 60 -26.60 10.19 16.02
CA PHE A 60 -27.99 9.80 16.26
C PHE A 60 -27.99 8.67 17.30
N GLU A 61 -28.08 9.04 18.58
CA GLU A 61 -28.14 8.16 19.74
C GLU A 61 -29.24 7.08 19.58
N LEU A 62 -28.87 5.96 18.97
CA LEU A 62 -29.54 4.70 19.16
C LEU A 62 -28.83 4.00 20.34
N PRO A 63 -29.44 3.91 21.52
CA PRO A 63 -28.84 3.23 22.65
C PRO A 63 -28.52 1.78 22.27
N GLY A 64 -27.23 1.43 22.26
CA GLY A 64 -26.74 0.07 22.00
C GLY A 64 -25.86 -0.11 20.75
N HIS A 65 -25.58 0.94 19.96
CA HIS A 65 -24.66 0.81 18.83
C HIS A 65 -23.20 0.98 19.28
N GLU A 66 -22.36 -0.03 19.01
CA GLU A 66 -20.93 0.02 19.29
C GLU A 66 -20.26 1.07 18.39
N ARG A 67 -19.43 1.93 19.00
CA ARG A 67 -18.63 2.93 18.28
C ARG A 67 -17.73 2.23 17.26
N THR A 68 -17.87 2.58 15.98
CA THR A 68 -16.93 2.08 14.96
C THR A 68 -15.60 2.80 15.15
N ARG A 69 -14.60 2.08 15.62
CA ARG A 69 -13.22 2.57 15.75
C ARG A 69 -12.34 1.90 14.71
N ILE A 70 -11.82 2.70 13.79
CA ILE A 70 -10.75 2.27 12.88
C ILE A 70 -9.42 2.65 13.57
N PRO A 71 -8.51 1.69 13.83
CA PRO A 71 -7.22 1.99 14.44
C PRO A 71 -6.30 2.73 13.44
N ASP A 72 -5.31 3.42 14.00
CA ASP A 72 -4.19 3.97 13.23
C ASP A 72 -3.29 2.82 12.75
N GLU A 73 -2.75 2.93 11.54
CA GLU A 73 -1.94 1.90 10.90
C GLU A 73 -0.66 2.49 10.32
N GLU A 74 0.48 1.84 10.57
CA GLU A 74 1.77 2.16 9.96
C GLU A 74 2.02 1.25 8.77
N LEU A 75 2.20 1.83 7.58
CA LEU A 75 2.27 1.11 6.32
C LEU A 75 3.44 1.60 5.47
N TRP A 76 3.92 0.72 4.61
CA TRP A 76 4.83 1.09 3.53
C TRP A 76 4.02 1.23 2.25
N GLU A 77 4.12 2.38 1.60
CA GLU A 77 3.53 2.64 0.30
C GLU A 77 4.60 2.61 -0.79
N VAL A 78 4.26 1.95 -1.89
CA VAL A 78 5.06 1.85 -3.10
C VAL A 78 4.33 2.60 -4.20
N SER A 79 4.99 3.59 -4.78
CA SER A 79 4.51 4.26 -5.97
C SER A 79 4.88 3.44 -7.20
N ILE A 80 3.88 3.08 -8.00
CA ILE A 80 4.02 2.28 -9.23
C ILE A 80 3.49 3.06 -10.44
N CYS A 81 4.10 2.83 -11.61
CA CYS A 81 3.69 3.50 -12.84
C CYS A 81 2.93 2.54 -13.78
N ALA A 82 1.77 2.98 -14.26
CA ALA A 82 0.92 2.26 -15.21
C ALA A 82 1.43 2.44 -16.65
N ARG A 83 0.87 1.66 -17.60
CA ARG A 83 1.25 1.72 -19.02
C ARG A 83 0.99 3.09 -19.67
N ASP A 84 0.01 3.81 -19.16
CA ASP A 84 -0.37 5.16 -19.61
C ASP A 84 0.53 6.26 -19.01
N GLY A 85 1.48 5.91 -18.14
CA GLY A 85 2.36 6.87 -17.44
C GLY A 85 1.76 7.44 -16.14
N SER A 86 0.51 7.11 -15.83
CA SER A 86 -0.13 7.45 -14.56
C SER A 86 0.56 6.73 -13.38
N THR A 87 0.76 7.43 -12.26
CA THR A 87 1.38 6.87 -11.04
C THR A 87 0.33 6.61 -9.96
N TYR A 88 0.47 5.50 -9.25
CA TYR A 88 -0.44 5.07 -8.18
C TYR A 88 0.34 4.68 -6.94
N GLU A 89 -0.24 4.92 -5.77
CA GLU A 89 0.32 4.55 -4.47
C GLU A 89 -0.37 3.27 -3.99
N VAL A 90 0.40 2.22 -3.71
CA VAL A 90 -0.10 0.90 -3.33
C VAL A 90 0.62 0.42 -2.08
N ASN A 91 -0.12 -0.18 -1.16
CA ASN A 91 0.46 -0.80 0.03
C ASN A 91 1.46 -1.91 -0.38
N ALA A 92 2.66 -1.88 0.19
CA ALA A 92 3.74 -2.81 -0.11
C ALA A 92 3.35 -4.28 0.14
N GLY A 93 2.46 -4.54 1.10
CA GLY A 93 1.96 -5.89 1.41
C GLY A 93 1.13 -6.54 0.29
N LEU A 94 0.65 -5.75 -0.67
CA LEU A 94 -0.08 -6.22 -1.87
C LEU A 94 0.86 -6.50 -3.05
N LEU A 95 2.15 -6.27 -2.86
CA LEU A 95 3.16 -6.37 -3.90
C LEU A 95 4.22 -7.41 -3.52
N ARG A 96 4.88 -7.94 -4.54
CA ARG A 96 6.11 -8.71 -4.39
C ARG A 96 7.10 -8.27 -5.48
N PRO A 97 8.42 -8.38 -5.24
CA PRO A 97 9.40 -8.12 -6.28
C PRO A 97 9.12 -8.97 -7.51
N ALA A 98 9.25 -8.38 -8.70
CA ALA A 98 9.20 -9.17 -9.93
C ALA A 98 10.44 -10.09 -9.96
N SER A 99 10.25 -11.39 -10.21
CA SER A 99 11.39 -12.28 -10.44
C SER A 99 12.17 -11.79 -11.67
N GLU A 100 13.50 -11.83 -11.59
CA GLU A 100 14.40 -11.56 -12.73
C GLU A 100 14.16 -12.47 -13.93
#